data_AF-J0XP76-F1
#
_entry.id   AF-J0XP76-F1
#
_cell.length_a   1.000
_cell.length_b   1.000
_cell.length_c   1.000
_cell.angle_alpha   90.00
_cell.angle_beta   90.00
_cell.angle_gamma   90.00
#
_symmetry.space_group_name_H-M   'P 1'
#
loop_
_entity.id
_entity.type
_entity.pdbx_description
1 polymer ?
#
loop_
_entity_poly.entity_id
_entity_poly.type
_entity_poly.pdbx_seq_one_letter_code
_entity_poly.pdbx_strand_id
1 'polypeptide(L)'
;MSIDPRVTVVELYELACNRSLWSYAFFDDLESHGSSWLQLRDWCLFARGVQNFAEIPDPPAPPAELVEGSRSRGIFSRKRKPPRNPVIDGSAPPPPRKAPKKKQGFVAPTSTGGTLSSSVPLPAIIAGVVVIILCLGLLVFQLVRNQKPATDPTAGGEVGPASGAQQSAAMSGTSATKASSSAGTTAGGAVLTAGGQAFSCIAEDKEVTCSGENSMGQLGTADLATARTFTFSLPTAVRSLVAGDDFACAATSSEVWCWGDNRWSQTGHGNSEVTSPSAVVGVPGGAIKDIAAGRAHACALTDQGVWCWGVNTAHQVKDSDDTYLSPTKVEGLDGLEITGIEASNFTTFVRATRGVWAWGDNTRHQITSTDSAYLPPTQISEPTEGTGNPGGTGATQAPSQNGAPANPSNQRAQ
;
A
#
# COMPACT_ATOMS: atom_id res chain seq x y z
N MET A 1 -16.98 -5.69 3.03
CA MET A 1 -18.32 -5.30 3.56
C MET A 1 -18.45 -3.82 3.24
N SER A 2 -19.47 -3.39 2.49
CA SER A 2 -19.66 -1.95 2.20
C SER A 2 -20.25 -1.30 3.45
N ILE A 3 -19.63 -0.22 3.93
CA ILE A 3 -20.09 0.53 5.09
C ILE A 3 -21.37 1.27 4.71
N ASP A 4 -22.40 1.24 5.56
CA ASP A 4 -23.66 1.95 5.26
C ASP A 4 -23.36 3.46 5.15
N PRO A 5 -23.75 4.14 4.06
CA PRO A 5 -23.49 5.57 3.86
C PRO A 5 -24.18 6.48 4.90
N ARG A 6 -24.99 5.92 5.80
CA ARG A 6 -25.64 6.61 6.92
C ARG A 6 -24.88 6.50 8.24
N VAL A 7 -23.76 5.77 8.26
CA VAL A 7 -22.88 5.64 9.43
C VAL A 7 -22.35 7.02 9.79
N THR A 8 -22.39 7.34 11.08
CA THR A 8 -21.86 8.59 11.58
C THR A 8 -20.33 8.58 11.57
N VAL A 9 -19.76 9.77 11.54
CA VAL A 9 -18.30 9.94 11.55
C VAL A 9 -17.67 9.39 12.85
N VAL A 10 -18.43 9.23 13.95
CA VAL A 10 -17.93 8.57 15.17
C VAL A 10 -17.97 7.04 15.04
N GLU A 11 -19.06 6.49 14.49
CA GLU A 11 -19.18 5.05 14.26
C GLU A 11 -18.17 4.54 13.23
N LEU A 12 -17.85 5.32 12.20
CA LEU A 12 -16.79 4.99 11.25
C LEU A 12 -15.41 4.90 11.92
N TYR A 13 -15.19 5.69 12.98
CA TYR A 13 -13.92 5.72 13.72
C TYR A 13 -13.76 4.43 14.51
N GLU A 14 -14.82 4.02 15.19
CA GLU A 14 -14.87 2.77 15.93
C GLU A 14 -14.72 1.55 15.01
N LEU A 15 -15.34 1.59 13.81
CA LEU A 15 -15.17 0.57 12.79
C LEU A 15 -13.72 0.51 12.26
N ALA A 16 -13.07 1.66 12.10
CA ALA A 16 -11.67 1.73 11.66
C ALA A 16 -10.67 1.14 12.65
N CYS A 17 -10.96 1.27 13.93
CA CYS A 17 -10.17 0.63 14.98
C CYS A 17 -10.36 -0.90 14.99
N ASN A 18 -11.36 -1.45 14.27
CA ASN A 18 -11.59 -2.89 14.18
C ASN A 18 -10.89 -3.51 12.97
N ARG A 19 -9.71 -4.09 13.22
CA ARG A 19 -8.86 -4.75 12.20
C ARG A 19 -9.53 -5.85 11.40
N SER A 20 -10.52 -6.54 11.96
CA SER A 20 -11.26 -7.59 11.24
C SER A 20 -12.03 -7.07 10.01
N LEU A 21 -12.22 -5.76 9.92
CA LEU A 21 -12.97 -5.09 8.86
C LEU A 21 -12.06 -4.53 7.75
N TRP A 22 -10.74 -4.58 7.91
CA TRP A 22 -9.75 -3.98 7.00
C TRP A 22 -9.70 -4.69 5.64
N SER A 23 -10.63 -4.29 4.78
CA SER A 23 -10.78 -4.73 3.39
C SER A 23 -10.63 -3.54 2.45
N TYR A 24 -10.45 -3.79 1.15
CA TYR A 24 -10.37 -2.73 0.14
C TYR A 24 -11.53 -1.72 0.26
N ALA A 25 -12.77 -2.22 0.30
CA ALA A 25 -13.97 -1.40 0.44
C ALA A 25 -14.00 -0.58 1.73
N PHE A 26 -13.42 -1.10 2.82
CA PHE A 26 -13.37 -0.39 4.09
C PHE A 26 -12.44 0.83 4.03
N PHE A 27 -11.29 0.71 3.36
CA PHE A 27 -10.34 1.82 3.19
C PHE A 27 -10.85 2.86 2.18
N ASP A 28 -11.50 2.41 1.10
CA ASP A 28 -12.17 3.29 0.13
C ASP A 28 -13.30 4.10 0.81
N ASP A 29 -14.10 3.43 1.66
CA ASP A 29 -15.10 4.11 2.47
C ASP A 29 -14.44 5.15 3.40
N LEU A 30 -13.34 4.85 4.10
CA LEU A 30 -12.63 5.85 4.93
C LEU A 30 -12.19 7.09 4.14
N GLU A 31 -11.68 6.91 2.92
CA GLU A 31 -11.23 8.01 2.06
C GLU A 31 -12.40 8.88 1.58
N SER A 32 -13.54 8.25 1.25
CA SER A 32 -14.74 8.95 0.80
C SER A 32 -15.39 9.81 1.89
N HIS A 33 -15.13 9.54 3.18
CA HIS A 33 -15.67 10.28 4.31
C HIS A 33 -14.91 11.59 4.62
N GLY A 34 -13.83 11.89 3.88
CA GLY A 34 -13.15 13.18 3.89
C GLY A 34 -11.71 13.15 4.40
N SER A 35 -10.99 14.25 4.18
CA SER A 35 -9.54 14.37 4.46
C SER A 35 -9.16 14.18 5.93
N SER A 36 -10.08 14.41 6.87
CA SER A 36 -9.89 14.21 8.31
C SER A 36 -9.66 12.73 8.70
N TRP A 37 -9.89 11.79 7.77
CA TRP A 37 -9.73 10.35 7.99
C TRP A 37 -8.43 9.75 7.45
N LEU A 38 -7.69 10.52 6.66
CA LEU A 38 -6.47 10.03 6.00
C LEU A 38 -5.41 9.63 7.03
N GLN A 39 -5.29 10.35 8.15
CA GLN A 39 -4.37 9.99 9.23
C GLN A 39 -4.71 8.65 9.90
N LEU A 40 -6.01 8.36 10.10
CA LEU A 40 -6.43 7.08 10.68
C LEU A 40 -6.32 5.94 9.66
N ARG A 41 -6.61 6.20 8.38
CA ARG A 41 -6.37 5.27 7.28
C ARG A 41 -4.88 4.88 7.22
N ASP A 42 -3.99 5.87 7.26
CA ASP A 42 -2.55 5.65 7.20
C ASP A 42 -2.05 4.88 8.43
N TRP A 43 -2.62 5.17 9.60
CA TRP A 43 -2.39 4.37 10.81
C TRP A 43 -2.86 2.92 10.66
N CYS A 44 -4.06 2.68 10.13
CA CYS A 44 -4.58 1.32 9.88
C CYS A 44 -3.70 0.57 8.86
N LEU A 45 -3.22 1.23 7.82
CA LEU A 45 -2.31 0.65 6.82
C LEU A 45 -0.94 0.31 7.43
N PHE A 46 -0.39 1.20 8.26
CA PHE A 46 0.84 0.95 9.02
C PHE A 46 0.67 -0.24 9.97
N ALA A 47 -0.39 -0.23 10.78
CA ALA A 47 -0.68 -1.29 11.75
C ALA A 47 -0.92 -2.65 11.08
N ARG A 48 -1.34 -2.69 9.81
CA ARG A 48 -1.53 -3.93 9.03
C ARG A 48 -0.21 -4.67 8.78
N GLY A 49 0.89 -3.95 8.60
CA GLY A 49 2.22 -4.53 8.37
C GLY A 49 2.95 -5.00 9.63
N VAL A 50 2.47 -4.64 10.82
CA VAL A 50 3.14 -4.98 12.10
C VAL A 50 2.67 -6.34 12.62
N GLN A 51 3.62 -7.25 12.87
CA GLN A 51 3.34 -8.59 13.41
C GLN A 51 3.14 -8.61 14.93
N ASN A 52 3.81 -7.71 15.67
CA ASN A 52 3.73 -7.61 17.13
C ASN A 52 2.74 -6.53 17.58
N PHE A 53 1.61 -6.94 18.15
CA PHE A 53 0.53 -6.04 18.55
C PHE A 53 0.91 -5.01 19.63
N ALA A 54 1.96 -5.28 20.43
CA ALA A 54 2.45 -4.35 21.46
C ALA A 54 3.31 -3.20 20.90
N GLU A 55 3.72 -3.28 19.63
CA GLU A 55 4.53 -2.26 18.95
C GLU A 55 3.67 -1.29 18.12
N ILE A 56 2.37 -1.55 18.00
CA ILE A 56 1.44 -0.66 17.30
C ILE A 56 1.22 0.56 18.22
N PRO A 57 1.57 1.78 17.77
CA PRO A 57 1.26 2.99 18.53
C PRO A 57 -0.25 3.16 18.63
N ASP A 58 -0.74 3.75 19.71
CA ASP A 58 -2.16 4.03 19.87
C ASP A 58 -2.72 4.80 18.66
N PRO A 59 -3.96 4.50 18.23
CA PRO A 59 -4.57 5.19 17.09
C PRO A 59 -4.64 6.70 17.33
N PRO A 60 -4.46 7.52 16.28
CA PRO A 60 -4.50 8.97 16.39
C PRO A 60 -5.85 9.41 16.95
N ALA A 61 -5.85 10.32 17.93
CA ALA A 61 -7.08 10.80 18.56
C ALA A 61 -8.10 11.30 17.51
N PRO A 62 -9.40 11.08 17.73
CA PRO A 62 -10.42 11.49 16.76
C PRO A 62 -10.36 13.01 16.52
N PRO A 63 -10.47 13.47 15.26
CA PRO A 63 -10.50 14.89 14.94
C PRO A 63 -11.51 15.65 15.80
N ALA A 64 -11.12 16.81 16.35
CA ALA A 64 -11.91 17.58 17.31
C ALA A 64 -13.31 17.97 16.76
N GLU A 65 -13.40 18.19 15.45
CA GLU A 65 -14.63 18.48 14.69
C GLU A 65 -15.69 17.37 14.82
N LEU A 66 -15.27 16.12 15.04
CA LEU A 66 -16.15 14.94 15.17
C LEU A 66 -16.73 14.79 16.58
N VAL A 67 -15.99 15.27 17.58
CA VAL A 67 -16.39 15.28 18.99
C VAL A 67 -17.43 16.38 19.27
N GLU A 68 -17.41 17.46 18.48
CA GLU A 68 -18.30 18.60 18.66
C GLU A 68 -19.66 18.40 17.95
N GLY A 69 -19.65 17.73 16.79
CA GLY A 69 -20.88 17.35 16.05
C GLY A 69 -21.77 16.33 16.77
N SER A 70 -21.19 15.51 17.67
CA SER A 70 -21.90 14.48 18.44
C SER A 70 -22.53 15.02 19.73
N ARG A 71 -22.01 16.13 20.30
CA ARG A 71 -22.64 16.83 21.44
C ARG A 71 -23.91 17.60 21.06
N SER A 72 -24.03 18.00 19.79
CA SER A 72 -25.18 18.79 19.30
C SER A 72 -26.42 17.96 18.93
N ARG A 73 -26.33 16.63 18.90
CA ARG A 73 -27.46 15.72 18.70
C ARG A 73 -27.94 15.05 19.99
N GLY A 74 -27.77 15.75 21.12
CA GLY A 74 -28.40 15.42 22.39
C GLY A 74 -29.93 15.45 22.27
N ILE A 75 -30.53 14.27 22.35
CA ILE A 75 -31.95 14.01 22.51
C ILE A 75 -32.42 14.73 23.79
N PHE A 76 -32.97 15.95 23.70
CA PHE A 76 -33.99 16.55 24.58
C PHE A 76 -34.05 18.08 24.34
N SER A 77 -35.07 18.51 23.59
CA SER A 77 -35.77 19.82 23.68
C SER A 77 -36.27 20.30 22.30
N ARG A 78 -37.33 19.66 21.79
CA ARG A 78 -38.24 20.33 20.85
C ARG A 78 -39.28 21.10 21.68
N LYS A 79 -39.01 22.36 22.03
CA LYS A 79 -40.09 23.31 22.35
C LYS A 79 -40.79 23.70 21.05
N ARG A 80 -42.07 23.32 20.94
CA ARG A 80 -42.98 23.70 19.84
C ARG A 80 -43.08 25.23 19.75
N LYS A 81 -42.86 25.80 18.55
CA LYS A 81 -43.38 27.14 18.19
C LYS A 81 -44.75 26.98 17.52
N PRO A 82 -45.73 27.88 17.76
CA PRO A 82 -47.05 27.80 17.14
C PRO A 82 -47.02 28.36 15.70
N PRO A 83 -48.00 28.02 14.85
CA PRO A 83 -47.99 28.37 13.43
C PRO A 83 -48.41 29.82 13.19
N ARG A 84 -47.79 30.48 12.19
CA ARG A 84 -48.25 31.75 11.60
C ARG A 84 -49.09 31.45 10.36
N ASN A 85 -50.30 32.00 10.29
CA ASN A 85 -51.12 32.05 9.07
C ASN A 85 -50.59 33.13 8.11
N PRO A 86 -50.62 32.91 6.78
CA PRO A 86 -50.52 33.99 5.80
C PRO A 86 -51.89 34.55 5.42
N VAL A 87 -51.92 35.87 5.20
CA VAL A 87 -53.05 36.69 4.73
C VAL A 87 -53.14 36.60 3.20
N ILE A 88 -54.37 36.56 2.67
CA ILE A 88 -54.71 36.58 1.23
C ILE A 88 -54.84 38.03 0.78
N ASP A 89 -54.26 38.39 -0.37
CA ASP A 89 -54.87 39.41 -1.25
C ASP A 89 -54.65 39.05 -2.73
N GLY A 90 -55.65 39.32 -3.56
CA GLY A 90 -55.77 38.81 -4.93
C GLY A 90 -55.53 39.86 -6.03
N SER A 91 -55.28 39.40 -7.27
CA SER A 91 -55.90 39.92 -8.51
C SER A 91 -55.36 39.25 -9.80
N ALA A 92 -56.30 38.74 -10.62
CA ALA A 92 -56.36 38.51 -12.09
C ALA A 92 -55.49 37.42 -12.84
N PRO A 93 -56.07 36.65 -13.83
CA PRO A 93 -55.45 35.56 -14.64
C PRO A 93 -55.08 36.02 -16.10
N PRO A 94 -54.58 35.23 -17.12
CA PRO A 94 -54.60 33.77 -17.45
C PRO A 94 -53.23 33.25 -18.06
N PRO A 95 -53.05 32.18 -18.92
CA PRO A 95 -53.92 31.16 -19.55
C PRO A 95 -53.45 29.66 -19.37
N PRO A 96 -54.12 28.64 -19.95
CA PRO A 96 -54.07 27.27 -19.43
C PRO A 96 -53.00 26.40 -20.08
N ARG A 97 -52.43 25.46 -19.31
CA ARG A 97 -51.69 24.29 -19.84
C ARG A 97 -52.10 22.99 -19.14
N LYS A 98 -52.07 21.93 -19.95
CA LYS A 98 -52.83 20.67 -19.88
C LYS A 98 -52.38 19.70 -18.78
N ALA A 99 -53.32 18.89 -18.32
CA ALA A 99 -53.16 17.81 -17.33
C ALA A 99 -52.32 16.61 -17.82
N PRO A 100 -51.77 15.81 -16.90
CA PRO A 100 -52.26 14.42 -16.82
C PRO A 100 -52.35 13.78 -15.41
N LYS A 101 -53.47 13.05 -15.24
CA LYS A 101 -53.77 11.73 -14.63
C LYS A 101 -53.27 11.31 -13.23
N LYS A 102 -54.28 10.86 -12.46
CA LYS A 102 -54.34 10.26 -11.11
C LYS A 102 -53.45 9.00 -10.92
N LYS A 103 -52.89 8.86 -9.71
CA LYS A 103 -52.60 7.55 -9.08
C LYS A 103 -53.46 7.39 -7.83
N GLN A 104 -54.22 6.29 -7.80
CA GLN A 104 -55.06 5.84 -6.69
C GLN A 104 -54.19 5.21 -5.60
N GLY A 105 -54.57 5.45 -4.34
CA GLY A 105 -53.98 4.82 -3.17
C GLY A 105 -54.37 3.35 -3.05
N PHE A 106 -53.46 2.56 -2.49
CA PHE A 106 -53.69 1.17 -2.13
C PHE A 106 -53.67 1.02 -0.60
N VAL A 107 -54.69 0.34 -0.09
CA VAL A 107 -54.96 0.07 1.33
C VAL A 107 -54.25 -1.22 1.74
N ALA A 108 -53.68 -1.25 2.94
CA ALA A 108 -53.03 -2.42 3.53
C ALA A 108 -54.05 -3.47 4.02
N PRO A 109 -53.78 -4.78 3.87
CA PRO A 109 -54.46 -5.79 4.65
C PRO A 109 -53.59 -6.28 5.82
N THR A 110 -54.23 -6.34 6.98
CA THR A 110 -53.83 -7.12 8.16
C THR A 110 -53.85 -8.62 7.84
N SER A 111 -52.84 -9.38 8.28
CA SER A 111 -52.97 -10.83 8.42
C SER A 111 -52.55 -11.32 9.80
N THR A 112 -53.35 -12.27 10.25
CA THR A 112 -53.42 -13.00 11.50
C THR A 112 -52.33 -14.07 11.62
N GLY A 113 -52.01 -14.44 12.87
CA GLY A 113 -51.01 -15.44 13.21
C GLY A 113 -51.25 -16.86 12.68
N GLY A 114 -50.15 -17.62 12.58
CA GLY A 114 -50.10 -19.03 12.21
C GLY A 114 -48.68 -19.59 12.40
N THR A 115 -48.61 -20.80 12.94
CA THR A 115 -47.50 -21.52 13.57
C THR A 115 -46.35 -22.01 12.66
N LEU A 116 -45.15 -22.14 13.25
CA LEU A 116 -44.00 -22.91 12.75
C LEU A 116 -44.35 -24.41 12.61
N SER A 117 -44.26 -24.99 11.41
CA SER A 117 -43.81 -26.38 11.14
C SER A 117 -44.03 -26.76 9.65
N SER A 118 -43.12 -27.60 9.12
CA SER A 118 -43.04 -28.18 7.77
C SER A 118 -42.52 -27.23 6.67
N SER A 119 -41.63 -27.60 5.75
CA SER A 119 -41.14 -28.91 5.31
C SER A 119 -39.86 -28.69 4.49
N VAL A 120 -38.70 -29.16 4.97
CA VAL A 120 -37.48 -29.25 4.15
C VAL A 120 -37.55 -30.56 3.36
N PRO A 121 -37.33 -30.56 2.03
CA PRO A 121 -37.43 -31.77 1.23
C PRO A 121 -36.34 -32.79 1.64
N LEU A 122 -36.76 -34.03 1.93
CA LEU A 122 -35.93 -35.15 2.40
C LEU A 122 -34.60 -35.39 1.66
N PRO A 123 -34.43 -35.13 0.35
CA PRO A 123 -33.16 -35.32 -0.34
C PRO A 123 -32.04 -34.37 0.13
N ALA A 124 -32.40 -33.16 0.60
CA ALA A 124 -31.43 -32.15 1.03
C ALA A 124 -30.81 -32.46 2.40
N ILE A 125 -31.57 -33.14 3.27
CA ILE A 125 -31.09 -33.57 4.59
C ILE A 125 -30.09 -34.72 4.44
N ILE A 126 -30.36 -35.66 3.54
CA ILE A 126 -29.47 -36.80 3.28
C ILE A 126 -28.14 -36.33 2.68
N ALA A 127 -28.18 -35.38 1.73
CA ALA A 127 -26.98 -34.78 1.16
C ALA A 127 -26.14 -34.03 2.22
N GLY A 128 -26.79 -33.26 3.10
CA GLY A 128 -26.11 -32.56 4.20
C GLY A 128 -25.45 -33.52 5.19
N VAL A 129 -26.13 -34.61 5.55
CA VAL A 129 -25.58 -35.61 6.48
C VAL A 129 -24.39 -36.36 5.87
N VAL A 130 -24.42 -36.69 4.58
CA VAL A 130 -23.30 -37.34 3.89
C VAL A 130 -22.07 -36.42 3.82
N VAL A 131 -22.26 -35.13 3.55
CA VAL A 131 -21.17 -34.14 3.53
C VAL A 131 -20.56 -33.98 4.92
N ILE A 132 -21.38 -33.91 5.98
CA ILE A 132 -20.88 -33.81 7.36
C ILE A 132 -20.08 -35.06 7.75
N ILE A 133 -20.55 -36.27 7.39
CA ILE A 133 -19.83 -37.52 7.68
C ILE A 133 -18.50 -37.58 6.91
N LEU A 134 -18.47 -37.15 5.65
CA LEU A 134 -17.23 -37.06 4.85
C LEU A 134 -16.25 -36.04 5.44
N CYS A 135 -16.74 -34.87 5.86
CA CYS A 135 -15.91 -33.85 6.50
C CYS A 135 -15.33 -34.34 7.83
N LEU A 136 -16.13 -35.01 8.67
CA LEU A 136 -15.67 -35.60 9.92
C LEU A 136 -14.67 -36.75 9.70
N GLY A 137 -14.89 -37.58 8.68
CA GLY A 137 -13.96 -38.64 8.29
C GLY A 137 -12.60 -38.11 7.83
N LEU A 138 -12.59 -37.03 7.04
CA LEU A 138 -11.35 -36.36 6.64
C LEU A 138 -10.63 -35.70 7.82
N LEU A 139 -11.37 -35.12 8.77
CA LEU A 139 -10.81 -34.50 9.97
C LEU A 139 -10.15 -35.53 10.89
N VAL A 140 -10.78 -36.70 11.07
CA VAL A 140 -10.21 -37.83 11.81
C VAL A 140 -8.99 -38.40 11.07
N PHE A 141 -9.02 -38.51 9.74
CA PHE A 141 -7.88 -38.97 8.96
C PHE A 141 -6.66 -38.04 9.08
N GLN A 142 -6.88 -36.72 9.12
CA GLN A 142 -5.80 -35.74 9.34
C GLN A 142 -5.24 -35.80 10.78
N LEU A 143 -6.10 -36.05 11.78
CA LEU A 143 -5.66 -36.23 13.16
C LEU A 143 -4.84 -37.51 13.36
N VAL A 144 -5.17 -38.59 12.64
CA VAL A 144 -4.41 -39.86 12.68
C VAL A 144 -3.08 -39.75 11.94
N ARG A 145 -3.00 -38.99 10.83
CA ARG A 145 -1.73 -38.77 10.12
C ARG A 145 -0.75 -37.86 10.85
N ASN A 146 -1.23 -36.98 11.73
CA ASN A 146 -0.38 -36.05 12.49
C ASN A 146 0.19 -36.63 13.80
N GLN A 147 -0.06 -37.89 14.13
CA GLN A 147 0.62 -38.57 15.23
C GLN A 147 1.86 -39.31 14.71
N LYS A 148 3.01 -38.64 14.68
CA LYS A 148 4.32 -39.28 14.48
C LYS A 148 4.81 -39.85 15.83
N PRO A 149 5.38 -41.07 15.88
CA PRO A 149 5.86 -41.66 17.13
C PRO A 149 7.07 -40.88 17.68
N ALA A 150 7.06 -40.60 18.98
CA ALA A 150 8.20 -40.07 19.69
C ALA A 150 9.30 -41.14 19.81
N THR A 151 10.49 -40.85 19.29
CA THR A 151 11.72 -41.62 19.56
C THR A 151 12.56 -40.88 20.60
N ASP A 152 12.87 -41.63 21.65
CA ASP A 152 13.63 -41.30 22.86
C ASP A 152 15.09 -40.87 22.56
N PRO A 153 15.64 -39.80 23.18
CA PRO A 153 17.04 -39.44 23.04
C PRO A 153 17.83 -39.80 24.30
N THR A 154 18.62 -40.87 24.24
CA THR A 154 19.76 -41.07 25.15
C THR A 154 20.96 -41.62 24.39
N ALA A 155 21.89 -40.74 24.02
CA ALA A 155 23.31 -41.07 23.88
C ALA A 155 24.12 -39.76 23.84
N GLY A 156 25.01 -39.60 24.83
CA GLY A 156 25.78 -38.40 25.07
C GLY A 156 27.04 -38.24 24.21
N GLY A 157 27.70 -37.10 24.42
CA GLY A 157 29.01 -36.76 23.90
C GLY A 157 29.37 -35.32 24.25
N GLU A 158 30.12 -35.15 25.35
CA GLU A 158 30.78 -33.90 25.76
C GLU A 158 31.84 -33.44 24.73
N VAL A 159 32.11 -32.13 24.63
CA VAL A 159 33.43 -31.48 24.81
C VAL A 159 33.31 -29.94 24.65
N GLY A 160 33.77 -29.18 25.66
CA GLY A 160 34.54 -27.92 25.48
C GLY A 160 33.83 -26.57 25.64
N PRO A 161 34.29 -25.66 26.53
CA PRO A 161 33.63 -24.37 26.79
C PRO A 161 34.16 -23.26 25.86
N ALA A 162 33.26 -22.41 25.36
CA ALA A 162 33.63 -21.15 24.73
C ALA A 162 32.86 -19.98 25.38
N SER A 163 33.66 -19.03 25.84
CA SER A 163 33.35 -17.77 26.50
C SER A 163 32.17 -17.01 25.92
N GLY A 164 31.31 -16.51 26.81
CA GLY A 164 30.23 -15.59 26.48
C GLY A 164 30.74 -14.21 26.08
N ALA A 165 30.18 -13.70 24.98
CA ALA A 165 30.03 -12.29 24.71
C ALA A 165 28.63 -12.10 24.12
N GLN A 166 27.68 -11.68 24.96
CA GLN A 166 26.43 -11.10 24.49
C GLN A 166 26.75 -9.75 23.85
N GLN A 167 26.56 -9.64 22.53
CA GLN A 167 26.35 -8.36 21.87
C GLN A 167 24.91 -8.31 21.38
N SER A 168 24.14 -7.46 22.06
CA SER A 168 22.84 -6.98 21.62
C SER A 168 23.06 -6.13 20.37
N ALA A 169 22.66 -6.63 19.20
CA ALA A 169 22.62 -5.83 17.98
C ALA A 169 21.22 -5.25 17.80
N ALA A 170 21.13 -3.92 17.88
CA ALA A 170 19.95 -3.14 17.53
C ALA A 170 19.66 -3.32 16.02
N MET A 171 18.44 -3.76 15.68
CA MET A 171 17.95 -3.74 14.30
C MET A 171 17.52 -2.31 13.95
N SER A 172 18.41 -1.59 13.26
CA SER A 172 18.05 -0.38 12.52
C SER A 172 17.40 -0.82 11.21
N GLY A 173 16.19 -0.32 10.95
CA GLY A 173 15.46 -0.54 9.69
C GLY A 173 16.34 -0.15 8.51
N THR A 174 16.70 -1.15 7.70
CA THR A 174 17.52 -0.97 6.50
C THR A 174 16.68 -1.44 5.32
N SER A 175 16.19 -0.50 4.51
CA SER A 175 15.70 -0.79 3.18
C SER A 175 16.83 -1.48 2.41
N ALA A 176 16.58 -2.68 1.89
CA ALA A 176 17.58 -3.47 1.18
C ALA A 176 18.05 -2.73 -0.08
N THR A 177 19.25 -2.16 -0.03
CA THR A 177 19.97 -1.66 -1.21
C THR A 177 20.34 -2.84 -2.10
N LYS A 178 19.83 -2.86 -3.34
CA LYS A 178 20.27 -3.77 -4.41
C LYS A 178 21.79 -3.61 -4.59
N ALA A 179 22.55 -4.69 -4.39
CA ALA A 179 23.94 -4.71 -4.82
C ALA A 179 23.95 -4.60 -6.35
N SER A 180 24.44 -3.47 -6.86
CA SER A 180 24.62 -3.23 -8.30
C SER A 180 25.72 -4.15 -8.82
N SER A 181 25.36 -5.26 -9.47
CA SER A 181 26.30 -6.06 -10.26
C SER A 181 26.29 -5.56 -11.71
N SER A 182 27.13 -4.58 -12.01
CA SER A 182 27.51 -4.29 -13.39
C SER A 182 28.72 -5.13 -13.79
N ALA A 183 28.53 -5.97 -14.82
CA ALA A 183 29.52 -6.66 -15.64
C ALA A 183 30.39 -7.76 -14.97
N GLY A 184 30.06 -9.01 -15.30
CA GLY A 184 30.94 -10.16 -15.08
C GLY A 184 30.20 -11.49 -15.26
N THR A 185 30.15 -12.01 -16.48
CA THR A 185 29.67 -13.36 -16.80
C THR A 185 30.39 -14.42 -15.95
N THR A 186 29.66 -15.11 -15.08
CA THR A 186 30.00 -16.46 -14.66
C THR A 186 28.78 -17.35 -14.82
N ALA A 187 28.95 -18.42 -15.60
CA ALA A 187 27.95 -19.43 -15.93
C ALA A 187 27.57 -20.29 -14.71
N GLY A 188 26.84 -19.69 -13.79
CA GLY A 188 25.95 -20.32 -12.81
C GLY A 188 24.73 -19.43 -12.74
N GLY A 189 23.52 -19.99 -12.85
CA GLY A 189 22.27 -19.21 -12.93
C GLY A 189 22.23 -18.18 -11.81
N ALA A 190 22.29 -16.89 -12.16
CA ALA A 190 22.25 -15.84 -11.15
C ALA A 190 20.85 -15.82 -10.53
N VAL A 191 20.77 -16.11 -9.23
CA VAL A 191 19.53 -15.99 -8.48
C VAL A 191 19.25 -14.51 -8.25
N LEU A 192 18.14 -14.03 -8.80
CA LEU A 192 17.64 -12.68 -8.57
C LEU A 192 16.83 -12.66 -7.27
N THR A 193 16.86 -11.55 -6.54
CA THR A 193 16.11 -11.39 -5.29
C THR A 193 15.39 -10.05 -5.28
N ALA A 194 14.21 -10.01 -4.69
CA ALA A 194 13.47 -8.79 -4.40
C ALA A 194 12.75 -8.92 -3.05
N GLY A 195 12.73 -7.85 -2.26
CA GLY A 195 12.02 -7.80 -0.99
C GLY A 195 11.03 -6.65 -0.99
N GLY A 196 9.76 -6.95 -0.71
CA GLY A 196 8.77 -5.95 -0.33
C GLY A 196 8.68 -5.80 1.19
N GLN A 197 7.63 -5.16 1.69
CA GLN A 197 7.48 -4.88 3.13
C GLN A 197 7.39 -6.15 3.97
N ALA A 198 6.58 -7.11 3.52
CA ALA A 198 6.27 -8.33 4.27
C ALA A 198 6.38 -9.61 3.41
N PHE A 199 7.01 -9.52 2.25
CA PHE A 199 7.24 -10.66 1.35
C PHE A 199 8.58 -10.52 0.62
N SER A 200 9.09 -11.64 0.13
CA SER A 200 10.31 -11.68 -0.68
C SER A 200 10.15 -12.67 -1.82
N CYS A 201 10.75 -12.36 -2.96
CA CYS A 201 10.77 -13.23 -4.12
C CYS A 201 12.21 -13.51 -4.54
N ILE A 202 12.42 -14.73 -5.03
CA ILE A 202 13.64 -15.14 -5.73
C ILE A 202 13.27 -15.58 -7.14
N ALA A 203 14.17 -15.38 -8.10
CA ALA A 203 14.00 -15.91 -9.45
C ALA A 203 15.27 -16.61 -9.94
N GLU A 204 15.11 -17.77 -10.56
CA GLU A 204 16.16 -18.54 -11.20
C GLU A 204 15.66 -19.02 -12.58
N ASP A 205 16.35 -18.62 -13.64
CA ASP A 205 15.88 -18.77 -15.03
C ASP A 205 14.45 -18.25 -15.19
N LYS A 206 13.45 -19.10 -15.42
CA LYS A 206 12.05 -18.72 -15.59
C LYS A 206 11.23 -18.80 -14.31
N GLU A 207 11.73 -19.50 -13.31
CA GLU A 207 11.00 -19.79 -12.09
C GLU A 207 11.12 -18.63 -11.11
N VAL A 208 9.98 -18.24 -10.53
CA VAL A 208 9.90 -17.23 -9.47
C VAL A 208 9.23 -17.88 -8.28
N THR A 209 9.88 -17.81 -7.13
CA THR A 209 9.34 -18.26 -5.85
C THR A 209 9.21 -17.08 -4.92
N CYS A 210 8.00 -16.78 -4.48
CA CYS A 210 7.72 -15.73 -3.52
C CYS A 210 7.25 -16.34 -2.20
N SER A 211 7.67 -15.77 -1.07
CA SER A 211 7.25 -16.16 0.28
C SER A 211 6.92 -14.96 1.16
N GLY A 212 6.01 -15.13 2.12
CA GLY A 212 5.62 -14.11 3.10
C GLY A 212 4.12 -13.84 3.13
N GLU A 213 3.76 -12.57 3.27
CA GLU A 213 2.39 -12.08 3.22
C GLU A 213 1.77 -12.29 1.83
N ASN A 214 0.46 -12.58 1.75
CA ASN A 214 -0.25 -12.76 0.46
C ASN A 214 -1.66 -12.14 0.43
N SER A 215 -2.04 -11.30 1.39
CA SER A 215 -3.40 -10.74 1.40
C SER A 215 -3.75 -9.88 0.19
N MET A 216 -2.76 -9.46 -0.61
CA MET A 216 -2.95 -8.72 -1.87
C MET A 216 -2.47 -9.47 -3.11
N GLY A 217 -2.07 -10.74 -3.00
CA GLY A 217 -1.58 -11.54 -4.13
C GLY A 217 -0.11 -11.32 -4.46
N GLN A 218 0.67 -10.73 -3.55
CA GLN A 218 2.10 -10.45 -3.73
C GLN A 218 2.97 -11.71 -3.93
N LEU A 219 2.44 -12.91 -3.63
CA LEU A 219 3.10 -14.17 -3.96
C LEU A 219 2.82 -14.66 -5.39
N GLY A 220 1.96 -13.98 -6.15
CA GLY A 220 1.59 -14.34 -7.51
C GLY A 220 0.52 -15.43 -7.60
N THR A 221 -0.31 -15.58 -6.57
CA THR A 221 -1.45 -16.51 -6.55
C THR A 221 -2.70 -15.87 -5.95
N ALA A 222 -3.86 -16.27 -6.46
CA ALA A 222 -5.18 -15.92 -5.93
C ALA A 222 -5.54 -16.64 -4.61
N ASP A 223 -4.71 -17.55 -4.11
CA ASP A 223 -4.86 -18.13 -2.77
C ASP A 223 -4.37 -17.14 -1.68
N LEU A 224 -5.15 -16.09 -1.47
CA LEU A 224 -4.79 -14.97 -0.58
C LEU A 224 -4.79 -15.34 0.91
N ALA A 225 -5.52 -16.40 1.27
CA ALA A 225 -5.77 -16.76 2.66
C ALA A 225 -4.75 -17.76 3.22
N THR A 226 -4.25 -18.68 2.39
CA THR A 226 -3.46 -19.81 2.89
C THR A 226 -2.05 -19.89 2.33
N ALA A 227 -1.80 -19.31 1.14
CA ALA A 227 -0.46 -19.31 0.56
C ALA A 227 0.52 -18.50 1.42
N ARG A 228 1.63 -19.16 1.79
CA ARG A 228 2.79 -18.55 2.47
C ARG A 228 4.05 -18.57 1.62
N THR A 229 4.05 -19.46 0.63
CA THR A 229 5.05 -19.58 -0.42
C THR A 229 4.33 -20.04 -1.68
N PHE A 230 4.66 -19.44 -2.82
CA PHE A 230 4.13 -19.86 -4.11
C PHE A 230 5.21 -19.74 -5.17
N THR A 231 5.27 -20.76 -6.04
CA THR A 231 6.23 -20.85 -7.13
C THR A 231 5.47 -20.91 -8.44
N PHE A 232 5.89 -20.08 -9.39
CA PHE A 232 5.35 -20.03 -10.74
C PHE A 232 6.48 -19.84 -11.76
N SER A 233 6.17 -19.96 -13.04
CA SER A 233 7.14 -19.73 -14.11
C SER A 233 6.64 -18.67 -15.09
N LEU A 234 7.52 -17.76 -15.49
CA LEU A 234 7.27 -16.84 -16.59
C LEU A 234 7.59 -17.49 -17.95
N PRO A 235 7.13 -16.93 -19.08
CA PRO A 235 7.36 -17.54 -20.39
C PRO A 235 8.85 -17.68 -20.77
N THR A 236 9.67 -16.71 -20.34
CA THR A 236 11.10 -16.65 -20.62
C THR A 236 11.88 -16.21 -19.38
N ALA A 237 13.21 -16.34 -19.44
CA ALA A 237 14.09 -16.13 -18.30
C ALA A 237 13.94 -14.71 -17.72
N VAL A 238 13.83 -14.64 -16.41
CA VAL A 238 13.81 -13.40 -15.63
C VAL A 238 15.20 -12.79 -15.64
N ARG A 239 15.27 -11.51 -16.00
CA ARG A 239 16.51 -10.73 -16.07
C ARG A 239 16.62 -9.69 -14.95
N SER A 240 15.48 -9.24 -14.44
CA SER A 240 15.40 -8.32 -13.30
C SER A 240 14.13 -8.62 -12.52
N LEU A 241 14.22 -8.52 -11.21
CA LEU A 241 13.14 -8.77 -10.26
C LEU A 241 13.16 -7.64 -9.23
N VAL A 242 12.01 -7.00 -9.02
CA VAL A 242 11.85 -5.89 -8.07
C VAL A 242 10.54 -6.03 -7.31
N ALA A 243 10.49 -5.45 -6.13
CA ALA A 243 9.31 -5.40 -5.29
C ALA A 243 9.14 -3.98 -4.75
N GLY A 244 7.90 -3.50 -4.73
CA GLY A 244 7.49 -2.39 -3.89
C GLY A 244 6.91 -2.90 -2.58
N ASP A 245 6.02 -2.13 -1.95
CA ASP A 245 5.56 -2.50 -0.61
C ASP A 245 4.78 -3.84 -0.61
N ASP A 246 3.76 -3.93 -1.45
CA ASP A 246 2.82 -5.05 -1.52
C ASP A 246 2.65 -5.60 -2.95
N PHE A 247 3.59 -5.30 -3.85
CA PHE A 247 3.56 -5.75 -5.25
C PHE A 247 4.96 -6.07 -5.75
N ALA A 248 5.07 -6.91 -6.77
CA ALA A 248 6.33 -7.23 -7.43
C ALA A 248 6.21 -7.18 -8.94
N CYS A 249 7.36 -6.95 -9.57
CA CYS A 249 7.50 -6.98 -11.02
C CYS A 249 8.77 -7.74 -11.40
N ALA A 250 8.70 -8.42 -12.54
CA ALA A 250 9.79 -9.13 -13.17
C ALA A 250 9.90 -8.70 -14.64
N ALA A 251 11.12 -8.54 -15.11
CA ALA A 251 11.41 -8.26 -16.52
C ALA A 251 11.99 -9.50 -17.18
N THR A 252 11.44 -9.85 -18.35
CA THR A 252 12.08 -10.77 -19.29
C THR A 252 12.92 -9.96 -20.29
N SER A 253 13.35 -10.57 -21.40
CA SER A 253 14.02 -9.83 -22.47
C SER A 253 13.16 -8.72 -23.11
N SER A 254 11.83 -8.89 -23.09
CA SER A 254 10.93 -8.07 -23.91
C SER A 254 9.61 -7.71 -23.24
N GLU A 255 9.34 -8.24 -22.06
CA GLU A 255 8.09 -8.01 -21.35
C GLU A 255 8.36 -7.68 -19.89
N VAL A 256 7.46 -6.89 -19.31
CA VAL A 256 7.39 -6.68 -17.85
C VAL A 256 6.14 -7.41 -17.37
N TRP A 257 6.29 -8.19 -16.31
CA TRP A 257 5.23 -8.93 -15.65
C TRP A 257 5.10 -8.39 -14.23
N CYS A 258 3.90 -8.01 -13.79
CA CYS A 258 3.68 -7.52 -12.43
C CYS A 258 2.52 -8.27 -11.76
N TRP A 259 2.54 -8.31 -10.43
CA TRP A 259 1.51 -8.94 -9.60
C TRP A 259 1.50 -8.34 -8.19
N GLY A 260 0.43 -8.61 -7.44
CA GLY A 260 0.21 -8.14 -6.08
C GLY A 260 -0.79 -7.00 -6.00
N ASP A 261 -0.60 -6.14 -5.00
CA ASP A 261 -1.45 -4.98 -4.76
C ASP A 261 -1.51 -4.09 -5.99
N ASN A 262 -2.71 -3.71 -6.41
CA ASN A 262 -2.94 -2.79 -7.53
C ASN A 262 -3.92 -1.65 -7.21
N ARG A 263 -4.14 -1.36 -5.92
CA ARG A 263 -5.05 -0.28 -5.48
C ARG A 263 -4.71 1.09 -6.04
N TRP A 264 -3.44 1.31 -6.37
CA TRP A 264 -2.93 2.54 -6.94
C TRP A 264 -2.35 2.35 -8.34
N SER A 265 -2.78 1.30 -9.04
CA SER A 265 -2.28 0.94 -10.36
C SER A 265 -0.77 0.66 -10.41
N GLN A 266 -0.13 0.31 -9.29
CA GLN A 266 1.30 0.07 -9.20
C GLN A 266 1.78 -1.14 -10.04
N THR A 267 0.86 -2.02 -10.46
CA THR A 267 1.17 -3.12 -11.40
C THR A 267 1.03 -2.73 -12.88
N GLY A 268 0.44 -1.56 -13.20
CA GLY A 268 0.30 -1.05 -14.57
C GLY A 268 -0.86 -1.63 -15.38
N HIS A 269 -1.80 -2.33 -14.75
CA HIS A 269 -2.97 -2.97 -15.38
C HIS A 269 -4.27 -2.17 -15.20
N GLY A 270 -4.16 -0.85 -15.10
CA GLY A 270 -5.27 0.03 -14.73
C GLY A 270 -5.80 -0.30 -13.34
N ASN A 271 -7.11 -0.40 -13.22
CA ASN A 271 -7.82 -0.67 -11.96
C ASN A 271 -8.09 -2.17 -11.73
N SER A 272 -7.53 -3.05 -12.56
CA SER A 272 -7.77 -4.49 -12.47
C SER A 272 -7.00 -5.09 -11.29
N GLU A 273 -7.58 -6.04 -10.55
CA GLU A 273 -6.81 -6.83 -9.59
C GLU A 273 -5.82 -7.74 -10.32
N VAL A 274 -4.61 -7.89 -9.78
CA VAL A 274 -3.52 -8.64 -10.43
C VAL A 274 -2.86 -9.58 -9.42
N THR A 275 -3.63 -10.51 -8.88
CA THR A 275 -3.14 -11.48 -7.89
C THR A 275 -2.24 -12.55 -8.49
N SER A 276 -2.21 -12.67 -9.82
CA SER A 276 -1.35 -13.59 -10.57
C SER A 276 -0.49 -12.82 -11.57
N PRO A 277 0.76 -13.23 -11.84
CA PRO A 277 1.66 -12.57 -12.78
C PRO A 277 1.00 -12.33 -14.12
N SER A 278 0.93 -11.07 -14.52
CA SER A 278 0.33 -10.64 -15.77
C SER A 278 1.26 -9.68 -16.50
N ALA A 279 1.31 -9.78 -17.83
CA ALA A 279 2.13 -8.91 -18.66
C ALA A 279 1.55 -7.49 -18.69
N VAL A 280 2.39 -6.52 -18.33
CA VAL A 280 2.03 -5.10 -18.32
C VAL A 280 1.91 -4.60 -19.76
N VAL A 281 0.71 -4.19 -20.14
CA VAL A 281 0.45 -3.59 -21.45
C VAL A 281 0.85 -2.12 -21.45
N GLY A 282 1.49 -1.66 -22.52
CA GLY A 282 1.82 -0.24 -22.71
C GLY A 282 3.28 0.12 -22.43
N VAL A 283 4.08 -0.77 -21.85
CA VAL A 283 5.54 -0.66 -21.97
C VAL A 283 5.85 -0.91 -23.45
N PRO A 284 6.48 0.03 -24.16
CA PRO A 284 6.70 -0.16 -25.59
C PRO A 284 7.55 -1.39 -25.84
N GLY A 285 7.18 -2.14 -26.88
CA GLY A 285 7.89 -3.34 -27.28
C GLY A 285 9.35 -3.05 -27.63
N GLY A 286 10.22 -4.03 -27.38
CA GLY A 286 11.66 -3.90 -27.56
C GLY A 286 12.41 -4.57 -26.42
N ALA A 287 13.70 -4.29 -26.28
CA ALA A 287 14.47 -4.82 -25.16
C ALA A 287 14.10 -4.09 -23.85
N ILE A 288 13.73 -4.85 -22.83
CA ILE A 288 13.66 -4.34 -21.46
C ILE A 288 15.06 -4.43 -20.87
N LYS A 289 15.63 -3.28 -20.51
CA LYS A 289 17.01 -3.18 -19.99
C LYS A 289 17.06 -3.42 -18.50
N ASP A 290 16.15 -2.79 -17.76
CA ASP A 290 16.01 -2.96 -16.32
C ASP A 290 14.63 -2.45 -15.86
N ILE A 291 14.27 -2.76 -14.62
CA ILE A 291 13.05 -2.28 -13.96
C ILE A 291 13.38 -1.82 -12.55
N ALA A 292 12.54 -0.93 -12.02
CA ALA A 292 12.61 -0.41 -10.67
C ALA A 292 11.20 -0.34 -10.07
N ALA A 293 11.11 -0.53 -8.75
CA ALA A 293 9.87 -0.33 -8.00
C ALA A 293 10.16 0.53 -6.77
N GLY A 294 9.36 1.58 -6.58
CA GLY A 294 9.28 2.28 -5.31
C GLY A 294 8.17 1.69 -4.45
N ARG A 295 7.62 2.51 -3.55
CA ARG A 295 6.57 2.07 -2.62
C ARG A 295 5.32 1.55 -3.34
N ALA A 296 4.80 2.34 -4.26
CA ALA A 296 3.56 2.07 -4.99
C ALA A 296 3.62 2.62 -6.44
N HIS A 297 4.82 2.65 -7.00
CA HIS A 297 5.05 2.94 -8.41
C HIS A 297 6.15 2.03 -8.95
N ALA A 298 6.13 1.79 -10.26
CA ALA A 298 7.17 1.05 -10.93
C ALA A 298 7.59 1.74 -12.22
N CYS A 299 8.79 1.43 -12.66
CA CYS A 299 9.39 1.98 -13.84
C CYS A 299 10.11 0.89 -14.64
N ALA A 300 10.08 1.01 -15.96
CA ALA A 300 10.82 0.19 -16.90
C ALA A 300 11.75 1.06 -17.75
N LEU A 301 13.01 0.64 -17.84
CA LEU A 301 13.99 1.21 -18.78
C LEU A 301 13.99 0.38 -20.06
N THR A 302 13.71 1.02 -21.18
CA THR A 302 13.72 0.39 -22.51
C THR A 302 14.73 1.07 -23.44
N ASP A 303 14.85 0.61 -24.68
CA ASP A 303 15.56 1.34 -25.73
C ASP A 303 14.92 2.69 -26.09
N GLN A 304 13.65 2.90 -25.75
CA GLN A 304 12.90 4.10 -26.10
C GLN A 304 12.81 5.12 -24.95
N GLY A 305 13.42 4.82 -23.81
CA GLY A 305 13.44 5.68 -22.62
C GLY A 305 12.88 5.00 -21.38
N VAL A 306 12.53 5.82 -20.38
CA VAL A 306 11.97 5.36 -19.11
C VAL A 306 10.45 5.52 -19.13
N TRP A 307 9.76 4.47 -18.70
CA TRP A 307 8.31 4.44 -18.58
C TRP A 307 7.93 4.11 -17.15
N CYS A 308 7.17 4.97 -16.48
CA CYS A 308 6.75 4.78 -15.10
C CYS A 308 5.21 4.75 -14.99
N TRP A 309 4.70 4.12 -13.94
CA TRP A 309 3.27 4.00 -13.64
C TRP A 309 3.02 3.81 -12.14
N GLY A 310 1.77 3.94 -11.73
CA GLY A 310 1.33 3.83 -10.34
C GLY A 310 1.09 5.20 -9.69
N VAL A 311 1.25 5.25 -8.36
CA VAL A 311 1.10 6.47 -7.56
C VAL A 311 2.00 7.58 -8.10
N ASN A 312 1.52 8.83 -8.09
CA ASN A 312 2.29 10.00 -8.48
C ASN A 312 2.18 11.19 -7.51
N THR A 313 1.79 10.96 -6.26
CA THR A 313 1.56 12.02 -5.26
C THR A 313 2.80 12.87 -4.92
N ALA A 314 3.99 12.41 -5.29
CA ALA A 314 5.23 13.18 -5.16
C ALA A 314 5.94 13.35 -6.51
N HIS A 315 5.21 13.22 -7.63
CA HIS A 315 5.71 13.41 -9.00
C HIS A 315 6.72 12.36 -9.48
N GLN A 316 6.74 11.17 -8.87
CA GLN A 316 7.63 10.05 -9.22
C GLN A 316 7.40 9.40 -10.60
N VAL A 317 6.33 9.76 -11.31
CA VAL A 317 6.01 9.34 -12.69
C VAL A 317 6.07 10.53 -13.64
N LYS A 318 5.39 11.62 -13.29
CA LYS A 318 5.34 12.87 -14.07
C LYS A 318 5.14 14.07 -13.16
N ASP A 319 5.48 15.27 -13.65
CA ASP A 319 5.16 16.56 -13.03
C ASP A 319 3.64 16.86 -13.15
N SER A 320 2.87 16.18 -12.31
CA SER A 320 1.40 16.28 -12.17
C SER A 320 0.96 15.60 -10.87
N ASP A 321 -0.29 15.75 -10.46
CA ASP A 321 -0.83 15.06 -9.26
C ASP A 321 -1.66 13.80 -9.62
N ASP A 322 -1.62 13.36 -10.88
CA ASP A 322 -2.45 12.25 -11.37
C ASP A 322 -1.80 10.88 -11.15
N THR A 323 -2.56 9.90 -10.65
CA THR A 323 -2.14 8.48 -10.68
C THR A 323 -2.11 7.95 -12.11
N TYR A 324 -1.00 7.30 -12.49
CA TYR A 324 -0.82 6.78 -13.84
C TYR A 324 -1.19 5.31 -13.91
N LEU A 325 -2.36 5.05 -14.48
CA LEU A 325 -2.98 3.72 -14.58
C LEU A 325 -2.20 2.72 -15.47
N SER A 326 -1.34 3.24 -16.34
CA SER A 326 -0.57 2.48 -17.32
C SER A 326 0.81 3.11 -17.54
N PRO A 327 1.78 2.35 -18.08
CA PRO A 327 3.12 2.87 -18.37
C PRO A 327 3.07 4.19 -19.14
N THR A 328 3.74 5.21 -18.60
CA THR A 328 3.79 6.57 -19.13
C THR A 328 5.24 6.99 -19.29
N LYS A 329 5.61 7.54 -20.46
CA LYS A 329 6.98 7.96 -20.73
C LYS A 329 7.35 9.13 -19.82
N VAL A 330 8.49 9.01 -19.14
CA VAL A 330 9.10 10.11 -18.38
C VAL A 330 9.79 11.06 -19.36
N GLU A 331 9.41 12.33 -19.30
CA GLU A 331 9.96 13.41 -20.13
C GLU A 331 11.26 13.98 -19.52
N GLY A 332 12.06 14.72 -20.29
CA GLY A 332 13.27 15.38 -19.77
C GLY A 332 14.50 14.47 -19.63
N LEU A 333 14.40 13.22 -20.09
CA LEU A 333 15.51 12.25 -20.13
C LEU A 333 16.02 11.97 -21.56
N ASP A 334 15.50 12.68 -22.57
CA ASP A 334 15.87 12.47 -23.97
C ASP A 334 17.35 12.82 -24.23
N GLY A 335 18.05 11.98 -24.98
CA GLY A 335 19.47 12.16 -25.31
C GLY A 335 20.45 11.72 -24.20
N LEU A 336 19.94 11.25 -23.06
CA LEU A 336 20.75 10.59 -22.04
C LEU A 336 20.98 9.13 -22.39
N GLU A 337 22.21 8.67 -22.19
CA GLU A 337 22.55 7.25 -22.27
C GLU A 337 22.39 6.62 -20.89
N ILE A 338 21.17 6.17 -20.60
CA ILE A 338 20.81 5.58 -19.31
C ILE A 338 21.30 4.14 -19.25
N THR A 339 22.06 3.83 -18.20
CA THR A 339 22.68 2.52 -17.95
C THR A 339 22.06 1.77 -16.78
N GLY A 340 21.19 2.41 -16.00
CA GLY A 340 20.44 1.76 -14.92
C GLY A 340 19.32 2.64 -14.36
N ILE A 341 18.36 2.00 -13.71
CA ILE A 341 17.23 2.65 -13.05
C ILE A 341 17.01 2.03 -11.67
N GLU A 342 16.71 2.88 -10.69
CA GLU A 342 16.38 2.48 -9.32
C GLU A 342 15.23 3.34 -8.82
N ALA A 343 14.44 2.83 -7.88
CA ALA A 343 13.36 3.57 -7.26
C ALA A 343 13.32 3.20 -5.77
N SER A 344 12.94 4.17 -4.95
CA SER A 344 12.83 4.01 -3.51
C SER A 344 11.76 4.95 -2.99
N ASN A 345 10.85 4.44 -2.15
CA ASN A 345 9.69 5.20 -1.66
C ASN A 345 8.95 5.92 -2.80
N PHE A 346 9.07 7.25 -2.84
CA PHE A 346 8.43 8.14 -3.83
C PHE A 346 9.47 8.86 -4.70
N THR A 347 10.67 8.30 -4.83
CA THR A 347 11.77 8.88 -5.62
C THR A 347 12.27 7.85 -6.62
N THR A 348 12.56 8.30 -7.84
CA THR A 348 13.15 7.47 -8.90
C THR A 348 14.50 8.05 -9.30
N PHE A 349 15.47 7.17 -9.55
CA PHE A 349 16.84 7.49 -9.91
C PHE A 349 17.19 6.81 -11.23
N VAL A 350 17.92 7.51 -12.10
CA VAL A 350 18.52 6.93 -13.30
C VAL A 350 20.00 7.24 -13.32
N ARG A 351 20.81 6.20 -13.56
CA ARG A 351 22.23 6.34 -13.83
C ARG A 351 22.41 6.46 -15.33
N ALA A 352 23.09 7.52 -15.77
CA ALA A 352 23.51 7.68 -17.15
C ALA A 352 25.03 7.80 -17.23
N THR A 353 25.59 7.69 -18.43
CA THR A 353 27.06 7.80 -18.62
C THR A 353 27.64 9.15 -18.19
N ARG A 354 26.80 10.19 -18.10
CA ARG A 354 27.18 11.56 -17.74
C ARG A 354 26.57 12.05 -16.42
N GLY A 355 26.29 11.14 -15.49
CA GLY A 355 25.84 11.49 -14.13
C GLY A 355 24.64 10.68 -13.66
N VAL A 356 23.99 11.17 -12.61
CA VAL A 356 22.77 10.59 -12.05
C VAL A 356 21.68 11.64 -12.05
N TRP A 357 20.48 11.22 -12.44
CA TRP A 357 19.28 12.06 -12.36
C TRP A 357 18.31 11.42 -11.39
N ALA A 358 17.56 12.26 -10.69
CA ALA A 358 16.46 11.81 -9.86
C ALA A 358 15.26 12.76 -9.96
N TRP A 359 14.09 12.22 -9.65
CA TRP A 359 12.83 12.96 -9.61
C TRP A 359 11.89 12.32 -8.59
N GLY A 360 10.87 13.07 -8.22
CA GLY A 360 9.91 12.66 -7.21
C GLY A 360 10.03 13.47 -5.91
N ASP A 361 9.87 12.80 -4.77
CA ASP A 361 9.90 13.41 -3.45
C ASP A 361 11.26 14.04 -3.12
N ASN A 362 11.23 15.31 -2.74
CA ASN A 362 12.33 16.13 -2.24
C ASN A 362 11.95 16.87 -0.93
N THR A 363 10.86 16.48 -0.26
CA THR A 363 10.38 17.12 0.99
C THR A 363 11.38 17.05 2.14
N ARG A 364 12.38 16.16 2.04
CA ARG A 364 13.48 16.01 3.00
C ARG A 364 14.85 16.29 2.38
N HIS A 365 14.88 16.97 1.23
CA HIS A 365 16.10 17.22 0.47
C HIS A 365 16.84 15.92 0.09
N GLN A 366 16.10 14.84 -0.19
CA GLN A 366 16.71 13.56 -0.59
C GLN A 366 17.22 13.55 -2.04
N ILE A 367 16.80 14.52 -2.88
CA ILE A 367 17.29 14.66 -4.27
C ILE A 367 18.25 15.85 -4.37
N THR A 368 17.84 17.05 -3.93
CA THR A 368 18.67 18.26 -3.89
C THR A 368 18.39 19.10 -2.65
N SER A 369 19.26 20.06 -2.34
CA SER A 369 19.06 21.05 -1.28
C SER A 369 18.06 22.17 -1.63
N THR A 370 17.39 22.09 -2.78
CA THR A 370 16.38 23.08 -3.17
C THR A 370 15.11 22.94 -2.32
N ASP A 371 14.38 24.04 -2.15
CA ASP A 371 13.14 24.10 -1.36
C ASP A 371 11.91 23.54 -2.10
N SER A 372 12.06 23.12 -3.37
CA SER A 372 10.99 22.47 -4.10
C SER A 372 10.68 21.11 -3.48
N ALA A 373 9.43 20.92 -3.04
CA ALA A 373 8.99 19.69 -2.41
C ALA A 373 9.06 18.47 -3.33
N TYR A 374 8.80 18.68 -4.62
CA TYR A 374 8.86 17.65 -5.67
C TYR A 374 9.69 18.18 -6.82
N LEU A 375 10.45 17.29 -7.47
CA LEU A 375 11.33 17.65 -8.56
C LEU A 375 11.02 16.84 -9.81
N PRO A 376 11.03 17.46 -11.01
CA PRO A 376 11.11 16.73 -12.26
C PRO A 376 12.50 16.09 -12.40
N PRO A 377 12.78 15.30 -13.47
CA PRO A 377 14.11 14.76 -13.73
C PRO A 377 15.23 15.80 -13.62
N THR A 378 15.97 15.73 -12.51
CA THR A 378 16.97 16.72 -12.11
C THR A 378 18.32 16.02 -11.97
N GLN A 379 19.35 16.58 -12.60
CA GLN A 379 20.71 16.05 -12.46
C GLN A 379 21.22 16.33 -11.04
N ILE A 380 21.73 15.29 -10.38
CA ILE A 380 22.37 15.42 -9.08
C ILE A 380 23.83 15.87 -9.33
N SER A 381 24.08 17.18 -9.19
CA SER A 381 25.41 17.78 -9.41
C SER A 381 26.25 17.88 -8.13
N GLU A 382 25.62 17.89 -6.96
CA GLU A 382 26.28 17.87 -5.64
C GLU A 382 25.54 16.90 -4.70
N PRO A 383 26.25 16.10 -3.88
CA PRO A 383 25.61 15.28 -2.87
C PRO A 383 24.82 16.17 -1.92
N THR A 384 23.56 15.83 -1.64
CA THR A 384 22.85 16.46 -0.53
C THR A 384 23.59 16.10 0.76
N GLU A 385 23.84 17.09 1.63
CA GLU A 385 24.22 16.82 3.02
C GLU A 385 23.01 16.18 3.68
N GLY A 386 22.81 14.88 3.43
CA GLY A 386 21.67 14.15 3.95
C GLY A 386 21.64 14.33 5.46
N THR A 387 20.63 15.02 5.98
CA THR A 387 20.41 15.17 7.42
C THR A 387 19.87 13.88 8.04
N GLY A 388 20.18 12.73 7.43
CA GLY A 388 19.84 11.40 7.90
C GLY A 388 20.52 11.15 9.24
N ASN A 389 19.95 11.72 10.29
CA ASN A 389 20.30 11.50 11.66
C ASN A 389 19.71 10.12 12.02
N PRO A 390 20.51 9.05 12.02
CA PRO A 390 20.02 7.73 12.35
C PRO A 390 19.98 7.66 13.87
N GLY A 391 18.91 8.17 14.47
CA GLY A 391 18.70 8.17 15.92
C GLY A 391 19.54 9.21 16.65
N GLY A 392 18.90 10.33 17.01
CA GLY A 392 19.46 11.29 17.95
C GLY A 392 18.35 12.11 18.56
N THR A 393 17.99 11.78 19.82
CA THR A 393 17.11 12.58 20.67
C THR A 393 17.54 14.04 20.65
N GLY A 394 16.56 14.94 20.51
CA GLY A 394 16.78 16.37 20.33
C GLY A 394 17.81 16.97 21.30
N ALA A 395 18.79 17.64 20.71
CA ALA A 395 19.43 18.78 21.33
C ALA A 395 19.35 19.93 20.33
N THR A 396 18.39 20.81 20.57
CA THR A 396 18.29 22.14 19.98
C THR A 396 19.64 22.85 20.12
N GLN A 397 20.35 23.08 19.01
CA GLN A 397 21.42 24.07 19.01
C GLN A 397 20.81 25.46 19.00
N ALA A 398 21.14 26.25 20.02
CA ALA A 398 20.72 27.62 20.20
C ALA A 398 21.33 28.54 19.10
N PRO A 399 20.62 29.59 18.66
CA PRO A 399 21.13 30.50 17.65
C PRO A 399 22.28 31.35 18.20
N SER A 400 23.33 31.56 17.40
CA SER A 400 24.47 32.40 17.76
C SER A 400 24.02 33.85 17.96
N GLN A 401 24.15 34.36 19.18
CA GLN A 401 24.01 35.79 19.43
C GLN A 401 25.24 36.53 18.91
N ASN A 402 25.02 37.32 17.87
CA ASN A 402 25.87 38.47 17.56
C ASN A 402 25.64 39.54 18.63
N GLY A 403 26.71 40.04 19.24
CA GLY A 403 26.68 41.31 19.95
C GLY A 403 27.79 41.51 20.97
N ALA A 404 28.91 42.10 20.56
CA ALA A 404 29.57 43.12 21.38
C ALA A 404 30.43 44.06 20.51
N PRO A 405 30.44 45.37 20.81
CA PRO A 405 30.89 46.41 19.89
C PRO A 405 32.38 46.71 19.99
N ALA A 406 32.89 47.32 18.92
CA ALA A 406 34.24 47.84 18.79
C ALA A 406 34.55 48.95 19.82
N ASN A 407 35.76 48.95 20.36
CA ASN A 407 36.54 50.18 20.53
C ASN A 407 38.06 49.88 20.55
N PRO A 408 38.92 50.77 20.01
CA PRO A 408 40.30 50.49 19.65
C PRO A 408 41.30 51.03 20.67
N SER A 409 42.43 50.35 20.83
CA SER A 409 43.64 50.99 21.35
C SER A 409 44.88 50.10 21.17
N ASN A 410 45.74 50.56 20.26
CA ASN A 410 47.17 50.75 20.43
C ASN A 410 48.14 49.57 20.75
N GLN A 411 49.14 49.51 19.86
CA GLN A 411 50.57 49.26 20.10
C GLN A 411 51.13 47.82 20.04
N ARG A 412 51.71 47.52 18.86
CA ARG A 412 53.16 47.36 18.56
C ARG A 412 53.98 46.26 19.27
N ALA A 413 54.68 45.49 18.41
CA ALA A 413 55.92 44.70 18.61
C ALA A 413 55.77 43.42 19.45
N GLN A 414 56.34 42.26 19.08
CA GLN A 414 57.40 41.90 18.14
C GLN A 414 57.02 40.65 17.32
#